data_AF-A0A1W1CC53-F1
#
_entry.id   AF-A0A1W1CC53-F1
#
_cell.length_a   1.000
_cell.length_b   1.000
_cell.length_c   1.000
_cell.angle_alpha   90.00
_cell.angle_beta   90.00
_cell.angle_gamma   90.00
#
_symmetry.space_group_name_H-M   'P 1'
#
loop_
_entity.id
_entity.type
_entity.pdbx_description
1 polymer ?
#
loop_
_entity_poly.entity_id
_entity_poly.type
_entity_poly.pdbx_seq_one_letter_code
_entity_poly.pdbx_strand_id
1 'polypeptide(L)'
;MNNMRRGFTMIELIFVIVIIGILAAVAIPKLAATRDDAKASTVLNNLSTCINDAGSSYTATGTLNRNTTACNAVASCFTVTNTGGNLTVANQTSGEGAKPYCVSAQTAASKKGMVDTHVFAGTGVSY
;
A
#
# COMPACT_ATOMS: atom_id res chain seq x y z
N MET A 1 50.97 -29.21 -22.05
CA MET A 1 50.53 -27.88 -21.59
C MET A 1 49.80 -28.09 -20.27
N ASN A 2 50.48 -27.86 -19.15
CA ASN A 2 49.94 -28.21 -17.83
C ASN A 2 49.16 -27.02 -17.26
N ASN A 3 47.83 -27.16 -17.21
CA ASN A 3 46.93 -26.18 -16.63
C ASN A 3 47.03 -26.25 -15.10
N MET A 4 47.71 -25.28 -14.50
CA MET A 4 47.80 -25.15 -13.05
C MET A 4 46.44 -24.72 -12.49
N ARG A 5 45.70 -25.66 -11.90
CA ARG A 5 44.45 -25.37 -11.19
C ARG A 5 44.80 -24.67 -9.88
N ARG A 6 44.57 -23.35 -9.81
CA ARG A 6 44.63 -22.58 -8.56
C ARG A 6 43.34 -22.86 -7.78
N GLY A 7 43.46 -23.54 -6.64
CA GLY A 7 42.34 -23.79 -5.73
C GLY A 7 42.02 -22.55 -4.90
N PHE A 8 40.74 -22.31 -4.65
CA PHE A 8 40.25 -21.29 -3.74
C PHE A 8 40.59 -21.68 -2.30
N THR A 9 41.16 -20.78 -1.50
CA THR A 9 41.52 -21.08 -0.11
C THR A 9 40.29 -21.02 0.80
N MET A 10 40.29 -21.80 1.89
CA MET A 10 39.20 -21.74 2.87
C MET A 10 39.09 -20.36 3.53
N ILE A 11 40.21 -19.67 3.72
CA ILE A 11 40.23 -18.33 4.34
C ILE A 11 39.57 -17.27 3.43
N GLU A 12 39.74 -17.36 2.10
CA GLU A 12 39.03 -16.50 1.15
C GLU A 12 37.52 -16.71 1.22
N LEU A 13 37.08 -17.96 1.40
CA LEU A 13 35.65 -18.28 1.52
C LEU A 13 35.06 -17.72 2.82
N ILE A 14 35.79 -17.85 3.93
CA ILE A 14 35.37 -17.32 5.23
C ILE A 14 35.27 -15.80 5.21
N PHE A 15 36.23 -15.10 4.59
CA PHE A 15 36.17 -13.65 4.50
C PHE A 15 34.94 -13.17 3.71
N VAL A 16 34.63 -13.84 2.59
CA VAL A 16 33.46 -13.51 1.75
C VAL A 16 32.14 -13.65 2.53
N ILE A 17 31.94 -14.75 3.25
CA ILE A 17 30.70 -14.94 4.02
C ILE A 17 30.55 -13.93 5.15
N VAL A 18 31.66 -13.50 5.77
CA VAL A 18 31.64 -12.47 6.83
C VAL A 18 31.20 -11.13 6.25
N ILE A 19 31.78 -10.73 5.12
CA ILE A 19 31.40 -9.47 4.46
C ILE A 19 29.95 -9.49 4.00
N ILE A 20 29.48 -10.58 3.37
CA ILE A 20 28.08 -10.73 2.97
C ILE A 20 27.16 -10.71 4.21
N GLY A 21 27.57 -11.32 5.33
CA GLY A 21 26.82 -11.31 6.59
C GLY A 21 26.61 -9.90 7.14
N ILE A 22 27.67 -9.07 7.17
CA ILE A 22 27.58 -7.68 7.63
C ILE A 22 26.68 -6.85 6.71
N LEU A 23 26.86 -6.98 5.38
CA LEU A 23 26.04 -6.25 4.42
C LEU A 23 24.56 -6.66 4.50
N ALA A 24 24.28 -7.95 4.64
CA ALA A 24 22.92 -8.48 4.77
C ALA A 24 22.22 -7.97 6.03
N ALA A 25 22.92 -7.91 7.17
CA ALA A 25 22.36 -7.44 8.43
C ALA A 25 21.81 -6.00 8.36
N VAL A 26 22.44 -5.13 7.56
CA VAL A 26 21.98 -3.73 7.37
C VAL A 26 21.02 -3.61 6.19
N ALA A 27 21.27 -4.32 5.09
CA ALA A 27 20.50 -4.19 3.86
C ALA A 27 19.08 -4.76 3.98
N ILE A 28 18.91 -5.90 4.65
CA ILE A 28 17.61 -6.58 4.80
C ILE A 28 16.57 -5.70 5.50
N PRO A 29 16.81 -5.15 6.72
CA PRO A 29 15.81 -4.33 7.40
C PRO A 29 15.50 -3.04 6.61
N LYS A 30 16.52 -2.42 6.00
CA LYS A 30 16.32 -1.23 5.18
C LYS A 30 15.45 -1.51 3.95
N LEU A 31 15.71 -2.61 3.24
CA LEU A 31 14.94 -3.00 2.08
C LEU A 31 13.49 -3.35 2.45
N ALA A 32 13.26 -3.98 3.59
CA ALA A 32 11.91 -4.27 4.08
C ALA A 32 11.12 -2.96 4.30
N ALA A 33 11.70 -1.98 4.99
CA ALA A 33 11.08 -0.68 5.21
C ALA A 33 10.79 0.06 3.88
N THR A 34 11.76 0.12 2.96
CA THR A 34 11.53 0.76 1.64
C THR A 34 10.41 0.09 0.84
N ARG A 35 10.29 -1.25 0.92
CA ARG A 35 9.20 -1.97 0.24
C ARG A 35 7.85 -1.66 0.86
N ASP A 36 7.79 -1.54 2.18
CA ASP A 36 6.57 -1.17 2.91
C ASP A 36 6.15 0.27 2.57
N ASP A 37 7.09 1.22 2.52
CA ASP A 37 6.81 2.60 2.10
C ASP A 37 6.29 2.67 0.65
N ALA A 38 6.89 1.91 -0.27
CA ALA A 38 6.45 1.83 -1.66
C ALA A 38 5.03 1.27 -1.79
N LYS A 39 4.72 0.22 -1.01
CA LYS A 39 3.35 -0.33 -0.94
C LYS A 39 2.37 0.69 -0.37
N ALA A 40 2.73 1.36 0.73
CA ALA A 40 1.87 2.37 1.36
C ALA A 40 1.53 3.50 0.37
N SER A 41 2.52 4.01 -0.35
CA SER A 41 2.34 5.04 -1.40
C SER A 41 1.44 4.55 -2.54
N THR A 42 1.62 3.29 -2.98
CA THR A 42 0.80 2.70 -4.04
C THR A 42 -0.67 2.59 -3.62
N VAL A 43 -0.93 2.10 -2.40
CA VAL A 43 -2.29 1.99 -1.86
C VAL A 43 -2.93 3.38 -1.72
N LEU A 44 -2.19 4.39 -1.25
CA LEU A 44 -2.67 5.78 -1.16
C LEU A 44 -3.06 6.36 -2.53
N ASN A 45 -2.26 6.11 -3.55
CA ASN A 45 -2.56 6.55 -4.92
C ASN A 45 -3.81 5.85 -5.44
N ASN A 46 -3.91 4.53 -5.25
CA ASN A 46 -5.10 3.76 -5.61
C ASN A 46 -6.35 4.23 -4.86
N LEU A 47 -6.22 4.65 -3.59
CA LEU A 47 -7.33 5.19 -2.82
C LEU A 47 -7.83 6.52 -3.41
N SER A 48 -6.90 7.39 -3.80
CA SER A 48 -7.23 8.66 -4.47
C SER A 48 -7.97 8.40 -5.79
N THR A 49 -7.46 7.47 -6.60
CA THR A 49 -8.11 7.04 -7.84
C THR A 49 -9.48 6.44 -7.58
N CYS A 50 -9.63 5.59 -6.56
CA CYS A 50 -10.91 5.01 -6.17
C CYS A 50 -11.97 6.08 -5.83
N ILE A 51 -11.59 7.10 -5.06
CA ILE A 51 -12.51 8.21 -4.71
C ILE A 51 -12.91 8.99 -5.96
N ASN A 52 -11.96 9.30 -6.85
CA ASN A 52 -12.21 10.02 -8.10
C ASN A 52 -13.09 9.22 -9.07
N ASP A 53 -12.80 7.93 -9.25
CA ASP A 53 -13.57 7.01 -10.09
C ASP A 53 -15.01 6.90 -9.59
N ALA A 54 -15.20 6.82 -8.28
CA ALA A 54 -16.50 6.78 -7.67
C ALA A 54 -17.29 8.07 -7.96
N GLY A 55 -16.66 9.24 -7.78
CA GLY A 55 -17.27 10.53 -8.12
C GLY A 55 -17.66 10.62 -9.60
N SER A 56 -16.76 10.24 -10.50
CA SER A 56 -17.01 10.19 -11.95
C SER A 56 -18.19 9.27 -12.29
N SER A 57 -18.20 8.05 -11.73
CA SER A 57 -19.27 7.06 -11.96
C SER A 57 -20.63 7.57 -11.49
N TYR A 58 -20.67 8.26 -10.34
CA TYR A 58 -21.88 8.86 -9.82
C TYR A 58 -22.39 9.98 -10.72
N THR A 59 -21.52 10.85 -11.23
CA THR A 59 -21.93 11.90 -12.18
C THR A 59 -22.46 11.35 -13.51
N ALA A 60 -21.91 10.22 -13.98
CA ALA A 60 -22.29 9.62 -15.25
C ALA A 60 -23.56 8.76 -15.16
N THR A 61 -23.78 8.06 -14.04
CA THR A 61 -24.82 7.03 -13.92
C THR A 61 -25.79 7.23 -12.77
N GLY A 62 -25.56 8.23 -11.91
CA GLY A 62 -26.30 8.43 -10.66
C GLY A 62 -26.04 7.35 -9.60
N THR A 63 -25.13 6.40 -9.87
CA THR A 63 -24.77 5.30 -8.96
C THR A 63 -23.28 5.28 -8.72
N LEU A 64 -22.88 5.01 -7.48
CA LEU A 64 -21.48 4.85 -7.12
C LEU A 64 -21.00 3.44 -7.47
N ASN A 65 -20.02 3.35 -8.35
CA ASN A 65 -19.33 2.10 -8.64
C ASN A 65 -18.03 2.02 -7.83
N ARG A 66 -17.98 1.07 -6.88
CA ARG A 66 -16.76 0.77 -6.10
C ARG A 66 -16.05 -0.49 -6.57
N ASN A 67 -16.56 -1.18 -7.59
CA ASN A 67 -15.95 -2.38 -8.16
C ASN A 67 -14.98 -2.00 -9.28
N THR A 68 -14.07 -1.05 -9.00
CA THR A 68 -12.99 -0.69 -9.89
C THR A 68 -11.70 -1.35 -9.43
N THR A 69 -10.74 -1.54 -10.35
CA THR A 69 -9.43 -2.09 -10.01
C THR A 69 -8.74 -1.29 -8.90
N ALA A 70 -8.88 0.05 -8.92
CA ALA A 70 -8.31 0.93 -7.91
C ALA A 70 -8.96 0.74 -6.52
N CYS A 71 -10.30 0.66 -6.45
CA CYS A 71 -11.01 0.43 -5.19
C CYS A 71 -10.77 -0.97 -4.61
N ASN A 72 -10.66 -2.00 -5.46
CA ASN A 72 -10.36 -3.35 -5.01
C ASN A 72 -8.91 -3.48 -4.50
N ALA A 73 -7.98 -2.74 -5.11
CA ALA A 73 -6.57 -2.74 -4.71
C ALA A 73 -6.31 -2.13 -3.32
N VAL A 74 -7.27 -1.38 -2.76
CA VAL A 74 -7.14 -0.77 -1.42
C VAL A 74 -7.80 -1.57 -0.29
N ALA A 75 -8.55 -2.63 -0.61
CA ALA A 75 -9.33 -3.41 0.34
C ALA A 75 -8.50 -4.06 1.48
N SER A 76 -7.19 -4.24 1.26
CA SER A 76 -6.27 -4.77 2.27
C SER A 76 -5.98 -3.78 3.41
N CYS A 77 -5.97 -2.47 3.11
CA CYS A 77 -5.67 -1.42 4.10
C CYS A 77 -6.88 -0.54 4.44
N PHE A 78 -7.93 -0.51 3.62
CA PHE A 78 -9.09 0.35 3.81
C PHE A 78 -10.39 -0.42 3.60
N THR A 79 -11.41 -0.10 4.39
CA THR A 79 -12.78 -0.53 4.17
C THR A 79 -13.55 0.57 3.44
N VAL A 80 -14.25 0.17 2.38
CA VAL A 80 -14.67 1.03 1.28
C VAL A 80 -16.15 0.67 1.07
N THR A 81 -17.06 1.34 1.78
CA THR A 81 -18.51 1.03 1.81
C THR A 81 -19.37 2.07 1.10
N ASN A 82 -20.33 1.62 0.29
CA ASN A 82 -21.31 2.52 -0.33
C ASN A 82 -22.59 2.56 0.49
N THR A 83 -23.08 3.75 0.83
CA THR A 83 -24.39 3.88 1.49
C THR A 83 -25.07 5.16 1.03
N GLY A 84 -26.27 5.04 0.46
CA GLY A 84 -27.11 6.19 0.13
C GLY A 84 -26.48 7.18 -0.85
N GLY A 85 -25.66 6.73 -1.80
CA GLY A 85 -24.97 7.65 -2.73
C GLY A 85 -23.76 8.37 -2.13
N ASN A 86 -23.30 7.92 -0.95
CA ASN A 86 -22.06 8.35 -0.33
C ASN A 86 -21.04 7.20 -0.28
N LEU A 87 -19.78 7.60 -0.26
CA LEU A 87 -18.62 6.73 -0.28
C LEU A 87 -17.86 6.86 1.03
N THR A 88 -18.03 5.93 1.95
CA THR A 88 -17.27 5.95 3.20
C THR A 88 -15.97 5.19 3.04
N VAL A 89 -14.86 5.79 3.48
CA VAL A 89 -13.55 5.18 3.58
C VAL A 89 -13.18 5.11 5.06
N ALA A 90 -12.93 3.92 5.56
CA ALA A 90 -12.46 3.70 6.93
C ALA A 90 -11.16 2.87 6.93
N ASN A 91 -10.40 2.98 8.02
CA ASN A 91 -9.18 2.19 8.18
C ASN A 91 -9.54 0.72 8.39
N GLN A 92 -8.86 -0.19 7.69
CA GLN A 92 -8.93 -1.61 8.00
C GLN A 92 -7.95 -1.90 9.14
N THR A 93 -8.44 -2.20 10.34
CA THR A 93 -7.56 -2.45 11.51
C THR A 93 -7.31 -3.94 11.76
N SER A 94 -7.96 -4.81 11.00
CA SER A 94 -7.92 -6.26 11.18
C SER A 94 -7.22 -6.95 10.02
N GLY A 95 -6.60 -8.11 10.27
CA GLY A 95 -5.94 -8.91 9.25
C GLY A 95 -4.80 -8.19 8.56
N GLU A 96 -4.86 -8.05 7.24
CA GLU A 96 -3.83 -7.36 6.45
C GLU A 96 -3.69 -5.88 6.79
N GLY A 97 -4.75 -5.26 7.31
CA GLY A 97 -4.77 -3.84 7.64
C GLY A 97 -3.90 -3.45 8.85
N ALA A 98 -3.52 -4.41 9.68
CA ALA A 98 -2.61 -4.20 10.80
C ALA A 98 -1.12 -4.26 10.40
N LYS A 99 -0.79 -4.59 9.14
CA LYS A 99 0.59 -4.64 8.67
C LYS A 99 1.20 -3.23 8.65
N PRO A 100 2.52 -3.07 8.91
CA PRO A 100 3.16 -1.75 9.03
C PRO A 100 2.90 -0.80 7.85
N TYR A 101 2.93 -1.31 6.62
CA TYR A 101 2.64 -0.50 5.41
C TYR A 101 1.18 -0.03 5.33
N CYS A 102 0.22 -0.79 5.86
CA CYS A 102 -1.17 -0.35 5.90
C CYS A 102 -1.36 0.73 6.96
N VAL A 103 -0.76 0.58 8.14
CA VAL A 103 -0.83 1.60 9.21
C VAL A 103 -0.22 2.93 8.75
N SER A 104 0.91 2.90 8.04
CA SER A 104 1.52 4.11 7.48
C SER A 104 0.64 4.74 6.40
N ALA A 105 0.06 3.95 5.49
CA ALA A 105 -0.89 4.42 4.50
C ALA A 105 -2.15 5.03 5.14
N GLN A 106 -2.75 4.36 6.11
CA GLN A 106 -3.94 4.82 6.85
C GLN A 106 -3.69 6.12 7.59
N THR A 107 -2.54 6.25 8.25
CA THR A 107 -2.14 7.48 8.94
C THR A 107 -2.00 8.64 7.94
N ALA A 108 -1.35 8.41 6.80
CA ALA A 108 -1.19 9.41 5.75
C ALA A 108 -2.54 9.78 5.10
N ALA A 109 -3.40 8.80 4.85
CA ALA A 109 -4.75 9.01 4.30
C ALA A 109 -5.62 9.83 5.26
N SER A 110 -5.57 9.51 6.56
CA SER A 110 -6.30 10.24 7.60
C SER A 110 -5.85 11.70 7.67
N LYS A 111 -4.52 11.96 7.61
CA LYS A 111 -3.99 13.34 7.55
C LYS A 111 -4.41 14.11 6.30
N LYS A 112 -4.67 13.42 5.20
CA LYS A 112 -5.15 14.01 3.94
C LYS A 112 -6.68 14.13 3.86
N GLY A 113 -7.41 13.76 4.93
CA GLY A 113 -8.89 13.77 4.94
C GLY A 113 -9.51 12.73 4.02
N MET A 114 -8.77 11.68 3.63
CA MET A 114 -9.27 10.66 2.71
C MET A 114 -10.08 9.58 3.45
N VAL A 115 -9.82 9.39 4.74
CA VAL A 115 -10.55 8.47 5.63
C VAL A 115 -11.74 9.22 6.19
N ASP A 116 -12.77 9.36 5.35
CA ASP A 116 -13.99 10.09 5.65
C ASP A 116 -15.14 9.56 4.79
N THR A 117 -16.34 10.09 5.03
CA THR A 117 -17.48 9.94 4.14
C THR A 117 -17.44 10.99 3.04
N HIS A 118 -17.16 10.55 1.81
CA HIS A 118 -17.21 11.40 0.61
C HIS A 118 -18.64 11.40 0.08
N VAL A 119 -19.27 12.57 0.17
CA VAL A 119 -20.67 12.78 -0.21
C VAL A 119 -20.73 13.16 -1.68
N PHE A 120 -21.37 12.31 -2.50
CA PHE A 120 -21.54 12.55 -3.94
C PHE A 120 -23.02 12.82 -4.28
N ALA A 121 -23.93 12.15 -3.59
CA ALA A 121 -25.34 12.52 -3.55
C ALA A 121 -25.53 13.66 -2.54
N GLY A 122 -26.22 14.74 -2.94
CA GLY A 122 -26.53 15.81 -1.99
C GLY A 122 -27.45 15.31 -0.87
N THR A 123 -26.91 15.06 0.34
CA THR A 123 -27.67 15.34 1.57
C THR A 123 -27.41 16.79 1.93
N GLY A 124 -28.21 17.67 1.32
CA GLY A 124 -28.07 19.11 1.43
C GLY A 124 -29.38 19.88 1.25
N VAL A 125 -30.53 19.30 1.64
CA VAL A 125 -31.63 20.08 2.25
C VAL A 125 -32.30 19.16 3.29
N SER A 126 -31.79 19.19 4.52
CA SER A 126 -32.66 18.91 5.67
C SER A 126 -33.36 20.23 5.98
N TYR A 127 -34.69 20.24 5.95
CA TYR A 127 -35.46 21.27 6.66
C TYR A 127 -35.29 21.05 8.17
#